data_AF-A0A0T1T1U2-F1
#
_entry.id   AF-A0A0T1T1U2-F1
#
_cell.length_a   1.000
_cell.length_b   1.000
_cell.length_c   1.000
_cell.angle_alpha   90.00
_cell.angle_beta   90.00
_cell.angle_gamma   90.00
#
_symmetry.space_group_name_H-M   'P 1'
#
loop_
_entity.id
_entity.type
_entity.pdbx_description
1 polymer ?
#
loop_
_entity_poly.entity_id
_entity_poly.type
_entity_poly.pdbx_seq_one_letter_code
_entity_poly.pdbx_strand_id
1 'polypeptide(L)'
;MPRELDKERERIAEAGREALADIRRTSDEAAAAVVRVIEQQTGITLVPPAGPSIMDATKEQLMAADLRAQYAVAAMNIVLRKWTWGDAQTLGELVRGLPEDVRERIADNLVKAGLS
;
A
#
# COMPACT_ATOMS: atom_id res chain seq x y z
N MET A 1 -43.15 -26.15 -10.03
CA MET A 1 -42.43 -25.42 -11.09
C MET A 1 -41.73 -24.13 -10.63
N PRO A 2 -42.25 -23.27 -9.72
CA PRO A 2 -41.50 -22.07 -9.27
C PRO A 2 -40.31 -22.36 -8.35
N ARG A 3 -40.48 -23.28 -7.38
CA ARG A 3 -39.46 -23.62 -6.36
C ARG A 3 -38.21 -24.34 -6.88
N GLU A 4 -38.27 -24.94 -8.06
CA GLU A 4 -37.11 -25.62 -8.67
C GLU A 4 -36.21 -24.63 -9.38
N LEU A 5 -36.79 -23.61 -10.02
CA LEU A 5 -36.05 -22.50 -10.64
C LEU A 5 -35.30 -21.66 -9.58
N ASP A 6 -35.88 -21.48 -8.40
CA ASP A 6 -35.22 -20.77 -7.29
C ASP A 6 -34.01 -21.55 -6.74
N LYS A 7 -34.13 -22.88 -6.61
CA LYS A 7 -33.01 -23.76 -6.22
C LYS A 7 -31.89 -23.80 -7.27
N GLU A 8 -32.23 -23.73 -8.55
CA GLU A 8 -31.26 -23.65 -9.64
C GLU A 8 -30.49 -22.33 -9.59
N ARG A 9 -31.19 -21.21 -9.38
CA ARG A 9 -30.59 -19.88 -9.24
C ARG A 9 -29.66 -19.79 -8.04
N GLU A 10 -30.04 -20.39 -6.92
CA GLU A 10 -29.22 -20.40 -5.70
C GLU A 10 -27.92 -21.19 -5.88
N ARG A 11 -27.98 -22.34 -6.57
CA ARG A 11 -26.78 -23.13 -6.94
C ARG A 11 -25.84 -22.39 -7.88
N ILE A 12 -26.38 -21.69 -8.89
CA ILE A 12 -25.58 -20.88 -9.82
C ILE A 12 -24.91 -19.72 -9.07
N ALA A 13 -25.63 -19.07 -8.13
CA ALA A 13 -25.06 -18.00 -7.32
C ALA A 13 -23.95 -18.51 -6.39
N GLU A 14 -24.08 -19.71 -5.84
CA GLU A 14 -23.06 -20.33 -5.00
C GLU A 14 -21.80 -20.70 -5.80
N ALA A 15 -21.96 -21.35 -6.95
CA ALA A 15 -20.84 -21.64 -7.86
C ALA A 15 -20.17 -20.35 -8.37
N GLY A 16 -20.95 -19.29 -8.60
CA GLY A 16 -20.42 -17.96 -8.96
C GLY A 16 -19.58 -17.33 -7.84
N ARG A 17 -19.99 -17.47 -6.58
CA ARG A 17 -19.20 -16.99 -5.42
C ARG A 17 -17.89 -17.76 -5.27
N GLU A 18 -17.93 -19.07 -5.46
CA GLU A 18 -16.75 -19.94 -5.40
C GLU A 18 -15.75 -19.60 -6.51
N ALA A 19 -16.22 -19.46 -7.75
CA ALA A 19 -15.39 -19.06 -8.89
C ALA A 19 -14.77 -17.67 -8.70
N LEU A 20 -15.54 -16.70 -8.17
CA LEU A 20 -15.03 -15.36 -7.85
C LEU A 20 -13.97 -15.39 -6.74
N ALA A 21 -14.14 -16.23 -5.72
CA ALA A 21 -13.15 -16.40 -4.66
C ALA A 21 -11.85 -16.99 -5.21
N ASP A 22 -11.92 -17.95 -6.13
CA ASP A 22 -10.75 -18.52 -6.78
C ASP A 22 -10.03 -17.54 -7.70
N ILE A 23 -10.77 -16.75 -8.48
CA ILE A 23 -10.20 -15.68 -9.31
C ILE A 23 -9.48 -14.66 -8.42
N ARG A 24 -10.08 -14.28 -7.29
CA ARG A 24 -9.49 -13.32 -6.35
C ARG A 24 -8.21 -13.88 -5.74
N ARG A 25 -8.23 -15.12 -5.26
CA ARG A 25 -7.05 -15.81 -4.72
C ARG A 25 -5.90 -15.85 -5.75
N THR A 26 -6.21 -16.22 -6.99
CA THR A 26 -5.21 -16.29 -8.07
C THR A 26 -4.66 -14.90 -8.43
N SER A 27 -5.51 -13.87 -8.39
CA SER A 27 -5.12 -12.47 -8.62
C SER A 27 -4.21 -11.96 -7.49
N ASP A 28 -4.52 -12.28 -6.24
CA ASP A 28 -3.71 -11.92 -5.07
C ASP A 28 -2.34 -12.62 -5.11
N GLU A 29 -2.30 -13.89 -5.50
CA GLU A 29 -1.06 -14.65 -5.72
C GLU A 29 -0.19 -14.03 -6.83
N ALA A 30 -0.79 -13.62 -7.94
CA ALA A 30 -0.10 -12.96 -9.04
C ALA A 30 0.43 -11.57 -8.65
N ALA A 31 -0.37 -10.78 -7.94
CA ALA A 31 0.06 -9.49 -7.40
C ALA A 31 1.23 -9.66 -6.42
N ALA A 32 1.17 -10.64 -5.52
CA ALA A 32 2.27 -10.96 -4.60
C ALA A 32 3.54 -11.44 -5.31
N ALA A 33 3.41 -12.10 -6.47
CA ALA A 33 4.56 -12.49 -7.29
C ALA A 33 5.20 -11.28 -7.97
N VAL A 34 4.41 -10.37 -8.53
CA VAL A 34 4.89 -9.12 -9.14
C VAL A 34 5.59 -8.24 -8.10
N VAL A 35 4.98 -8.08 -6.92
CA VAL A 35 5.56 -7.34 -5.81
C VAL A 35 6.92 -7.91 -5.42
N ARG A 36 7.04 -9.24 -5.25
CA ARG A 36 8.32 -9.88 -4.93
C ARG A 36 9.42 -9.62 -5.97
N VAL A 37 9.08 -9.63 -7.25
CA VAL A 37 10.05 -9.33 -8.31
C VAL A 37 10.55 -7.90 -8.21
N ILE A 38 9.64 -6.94 -7.98
CA ILE A 38 10.00 -5.53 -7.82
C ILE A 38 10.87 -5.32 -6.56
N GLU A 39 10.50 -5.94 -5.44
CA GLU A 39 11.28 -5.86 -4.19
C GLU A 39 12.70 -6.42 -4.38
N GLN A 40 12.84 -7.56 -5.07
CA GLN A 40 14.15 -8.17 -5.36
C GLN A 40 15.01 -7.31 -6.30
N GLN A 41 14.41 -6.65 -7.29
CA GLN A 41 15.14 -5.85 -8.27
C GLN A 41 15.52 -4.46 -7.77
N THR A 42 14.68 -3.87 -6.92
CA THR A 42 14.84 -2.48 -6.48
C THR A 42 15.39 -2.35 -5.07
N GLY A 43 15.32 -3.41 -4.26
CA GLY A 43 15.65 -3.38 -2.83
C GLY A 43 14.64 -2.60 -1.99
N ILE A 44 13.52 -2.16 -2.57
CA ILE A 44 12.46 -1.40 -1.90
C ILE A 44 11.37 -2.37 -1.49
N THR A 45 11.04 -2.45 -0.20
CA THR A 45 9.90 -3.22 0.31
C THR A 45 8.59 -2.50 -0.03
N LEU A 46 7.72 -3.14 -0.81
CA LEU A 46 6.42 -2.61 -1.23
C LEU A 46 5.26 -3.20 -0.40
N VAL A 47 5.48 -4.32 0.30
CA VAL A 47 4.53 -4.84 1.27
C VAL A 47 4.66 -4.02 2.57
N PRO A 48 3.64 -3.23 2.97
CA PRO A 48 3.63 -2.70 4.32
C PRO A 48 3.63 -3.90 5.27
N PRO A 49 4.43 -3.92 6.35
CA PRO A 49 4.40 -5.00 7.32
C PRO A 49 2.95 -5.22 7.72
N ALA A 50 2.46 -6.46 7.57
CA ALA A 50 1.06 -6.81 7.72
C ALA A 50 0.55 -6.34 9.10
N GLY A 51 -0.01 -5.14 9.12
CA GLY A 51 -0.80 -4.67 10.25
C GLY A 51 -2.05 -5.53 10.35
N PRO A 52 -2.71 -5.57 11.52
CA PRO A 52 -4.01 -6.20 11.64
C PRO A 52 -4.94 -5.65 10.55
N SER A 53 -5.77 -6.55 9.99
CA SER A 53 -6.90 -6.18 9.13
C SER A 53 -7.61 -4.96 9.73
N ILE A 54 -7.95 -3.95 8.91
CA ILE A 54 -8.62 -2.72 9.39
C ILE A 54 -9.88 -3.06 10.20
N MET A 55 -10.55 -4.14 9.83
CA MET A 55 -11.77 -4.62 10.50
C MET A 55 -11.51 -5.19 11.91
N ASP A 56 -10.27 -5.59 12.20
CA ASP A 56 -9.84 -6.21 13.47
C ASP A 56 -8.88 -5.31 14.26
N ALA A 57 -8.55 -4.13 13.75
CA ALA A 57 -7.62 -3.21 14.37
C ALA A 57 -8.25 -2.51 15.58
N THR A 58 -7.49 -2.40 16.68
CA THR A 58 -7.92 -1.57 17.80
C THR A 58 -7.88 -0.09 17.44
N LYS A 59 -8.61 0.74 18.18
CA LYS A 59 -8.60 2.19 18.00
C LYS A 59 -7.17 2.76 18.06
N GLU A 60 -6.35 2.27 19.00
CA GLU A 60 -4.97 2.69 19.18
C GLU A 60 -4.12 2.34 17.95
N GLN A 61 -4.33 1.16 17.36
CA GLN A 61 -3.64 0.73 16.15
C GLN A 61 -4.03 1.59 14.94
N LEU A 62 -5.31 1.95 14.82
CA LEU A 62 -5.78 2.87 13.78
C LEU A 62 -5.20 4.28 13.95
N MET A 63 -5.16 4.81 15.18
CA MET A 63 -4.53 6.11 15.47
C MET A 63 -3.03 6.11 15.18
N ALA A 64 -2.31 5.03 15.49
CA ALA A 64 -0.90 4.90 15.17
C ALA A 64 -0.67 4.80 13.65
N ALA A 65 -1.55 4.12 12.92
CA ALA A 65 -1.49 4.06 11.45
C ALA A 65 -1.75 5.43 10.81
N ASP A 66 -2.78 6.15 11.28
CA ASP A 66 -3.09 7.51 10.83
C ASP A 66 -1.91 8.46 11.07
N LEU A 67 -1.31 8.41 12.26
CA LEU A 67 -0.16 9.25 12.59
C LEU A 67 1.05 8.98 11.68
N ARG A 68 1.36 7.70 11.39
CA ARG A 68 2.42 7.35 10.44
C ARG A 68 2.12 7.87 9.03
N ALA A 69 0.87 7.76 8.58
CA ALA A 69 0.45 8.27 7.28
C ALA A 69 0.59 9.79 7.19
N GLN A 70 0.23 10.53 8.24
CA GLN A 70 0.41 11.98 8.29
C GLN A 70 1.88 12.40 8.14
N TYR A 71 2.81 11.71 8.79
CA TYR A 71 4.24 12.00 8.65
C TYR A 71 4.76 11.69 7.24
N ALA A 72 4.34 10.58 6.64
CA ALA A 72 4.69 10.25 5.25
C ALA A 72 4.19 11.31 4.27
N VAL A 73 2.94 11.77 4.43
CA VAL A 73 2.35 12.84 3.62
C VAL A 73 3.08 14.16 3.83
N ALA A 74 3.50 14.48 5.06
CA ALA A 74 4.28 15.68 5.35
C ALA A 74 5.63 15.67 4.61
N ALA A 75 6.36 14.55 4.66
CA ALA A 75 7.61 14.37 3.91
C ALA A 75 7.40 14.58 2.40
N MET A 76 6.36 13.96 1.84
CA MET A 76 6.03 14.07 0.41
C MET A 76 5.63 15.49 0.01
N ASN A 77 4.86 16.19 0.84
CA ASN A 77 4.47 17.58 0.57
C ASN A 77 5.65 18.56 0.57
N ILE A 78 6.67 18.32 1.41
CA ILE A 78 7.91 19.11 1.38
C ILE A 78 8.55 19.01 -0.01
N VAL A 79 8.60 17.80 -0.56
CA VAL A 79 9.21 17.52 -1.87
C VAL A 79 8.33 18.06 -3.01
N LEU A 80 7.08 17.61 -3.11
CA LEU A 80 6.22 17.88 -4.28
C LEU A 80 5.80 19.34 -4.44
N ARG A 81 5.62 20.10 -3.34
CA ARG A 81 5.10 21.47 -3.43
C ARG A 81 6.19 22.53 -3.48
N LYS A 82 7.38 22.22 -2.99
CA LYS A 82 8.46 23.23 -2.86
C LYS A 82 9.60 23.00 -3.84
N TRP A 83 9.65 21.86 -4.51
CA TRP A 83 10.79 21.49 -5.34
C TRP A 83 10.35 20.86 -6.66
N THR A 84 11.10 21.20 -7.71
CA THR A 84 11.02 20.53 -9.00
C THR A 84 11.86 19.25 -8.96
N TRP A 85 11.40 18.21 -9.65
CA TRP A 85 12.16 16.96 -9.76
C TRP A 85 13.40 17.12 -10.64
N GLY A 86 13.45 18.13 -11.52
CA GLY A 86 14.53 18.27 -12.49
C GLY A 86 14.69 16.99 -13.32
N ASP A 87 15.92 16.47 -13.38
CA ASP A 87 16.24 15.21 -14.06
C ASP A 87 16.16 13.97 -13.15
N ALA A 88 15.88 14.14 -11.85
CA ALA A 88 15.86 13.04 -10.89
C ALA A 88 14.74 12.05 -11.23
N GLN A 89 15.09 10.76 -11.28
CA GLN A 89 14.16 9.67 -11.56
C GLN A 89 13.63 9.04 -10.26
N THR A 90 14.35 9.21 -9.16
CA THR A 90 13.97 8.66 -7.85
C THR A 90 13.95 9.73 -6.76
N LEU A 91 13.16 9.48 -5.71
CA LEU A 91 13.15 10.35 -4.53
C LEU A 91 14.53 10.43 -3.87
N GLY A 92 15.29 9.33 -3.84
CA GLY A 92 16.64 9.31 -3.27
C GLY A 92 17.63 10.18 -4.04
N GLU A 93 17.54 10.20 -5.37
CA GLU A 93 18.33 11.12 -6.22
C GLU A 93 17.94 12.57 -5.97
N LEU A 94 16.64 12.86 -5.94
CA LEU A 94 16.13 14.20 -5.68
C LEU A 94 16.59 14.72 -4.31
N VAL A 95 16.43 13.90 -3.26
CA VAL A 95 16.79 14.27 -1.87
C VAL A 95 18.27 14.64 -1.76
N ARG A 96 19.19 13.96 -2.48
CA ARG A 96 20.62 14.31 -2.45
C ARG A 96 20.91 15.72 -2.98
N GLY A 97 20.09 16.22 -3.91
CA GLY A 97 20.21 17.56 -4.47
C GLY A 97 19.58 18.67 -3.62
N LEU A 98 18.82 18.33 -2.57
CA LEU A 98 18.15 19.31 -1.72
C LEU A 98 19.11 19.91 -0.67
N PRO A 99 18.84 21.14 -0.18
CA PRO A 99 19.52 21.72 0.98
C PRO A 99 19.50 20.79 2.20
N GLU A 100 20.55 20.84 3.01
CA GLU A 100 20.75 19.93 4.16
C GLU A 100 19.60 19.97 5.17
N ASP A 101 19.14 21.17 5.53
CA ASP A 101 17.99 21.37 6.43
C ASP A 101 16.70 20.74 5.89
N VAL A 102 16.53 20.70 4.57
CA VAL A 102 15.38 20.07 3.93
C VAL A 102 15.52 18.54 3.96
N ARG A 103 16.72 18.02 3.72
CA ARG A 103 17.00 16.57 3.79
C ARG A 103 16.74 16.04 5.20
N GLU A 104 17.22 16.75 6.22
CA GLU A 104 16.98 16.39 7.63
C GLU A 104 15.49 16.37 7.96
N ARG A 105 14.74 17.38 7.53
CA ARG A 105 13.29 17.43 7.74
C ARG A 105 12.53 16.31 7.04
N ILE A 106 12.97 15.89 5.85
CA ILE A 106 12.38 14.74 5.15
C ILE A 106 12.72 13.46 5.92
N ALA A 107 13.99 13.25 6.27
CA ALA A 107 14.45 12.09 7.02
C ALA A 107 13.71 11.93 8.36
N ASP A 108 13.58 13.00 9.13
CA ASP A 108 12.85 13.00 10.40
C ASP A 108 11.40 12.53 10.26
N ASN A 109 10.70 13.00 9.22
CA ASN A 109 9.31 12.59 8.98
C ASN A 109 9.22 11.14 8.50
N LEU A 110 10.17 10.67 7.69
CA LEU A 110 10.23 9.27 7.27
C LEU A 110 10.52 8.33 8.44
N VAL A 111 11.45 8.70 9.33
CA VAL A 111 11.74 7.95 10.58
C VAL A 111 10.49 7.89 11.46
N LYS A 112 9.80 9.01 11.68
CA LYS A 112 8.54 9.05 12.46
C LYS A 112 7.41 8.24 11.81
N ALA A 113 7.40 8.13 10.49
CA ALA A 113 6.48 7.27 9.75
C ALA A 113 6.87 5.77 9.81
N GLY A 114 8.09 5.43 10.26
CA GLY A 114 8.62 4.08 10.22
C GLY A 114 8.97 3.61 8.80
N LEU A 115 9.42 4.52 7.94
CA LEU A 115 9.68 4.31 6.51
C LEU A 115 11.16 4.50 6.11
N SER A 116 12.06 4.73 7.07
CA SER A 116 13.51 4.81 6.82
C SER A 116 14.22 3.49 7.08
#